data_AF-R7MZE8-F1
#
_entry.id   AF-R7MZE8-F1
#
_cell.length_a   1.000
_cell.length_b   1.000
_cell.length_c   1.000
_cell.angle_alpha   90.00
_cell.angle_beta   90.00
_cell.angle_gamma   90.00
#
_symmetry.space_group_name_H-M   'P 1'
#
loop_
_entity.id
_entity.type
_entity.pdbx_description
1 polymer ?
#
loop_
_entity_poly.entity_id
_entity_poly.type
_entity_poly.pdbx_seq_one_letter_code
_entity_poly.pdbx_strand_id
1 'polypeptide(L)'
;MRRYGASAFLAGGEFKGKVNFLVQFAQALENMGGYEKMAYYHYLLARDVRQDQHWKVKAELIAKVDSYAFPEPNRRDLMDGLHQFWMAGKHAGQTCHKGRIERILPGGKAGFLKDREGSQYYFRTSSLYRVRPQEGERVTFYVEDFFETGKEKPAHRAVDIEPVLLYHKS
;
A
#
# COMPACT_ATOMS: atom_id res chain seq x y z
N MET A 1 -14.63 6.47 -0.36
CA MET A 1 -13.97 6.44 0.97
C MET A 1 -12.83 5.42 1.04
N ARG A 2 -13.06 4.13 0.73
CA ARG A 2 -12.02 3.07 0.80
C ARG A 2 -10.76 3.37 -0.02
N ARG A 3 -10.91 3.80 -1.28
CA ARG A 3 -9.79 4.18 -2.16
C ARG A 3 -8.90 5.28 -1.55
N TYR A 4 -9.50 6.34 -1.01
CA TYR A 4 -8.74 7.44 -0.41
C TYR A 4 -8.08 7.06 0.92
N GLY A 5 -8.75 6.26 1.75
CA GLY A 5 -8.14 5.75 2.99
C GLY A 5 -6.95 4.82 2.70
N ALA A 6 -7.12 3.91 1.75
CA ALA A 6 -6.02 3.05 1.28
C ALA A 6 -4.83 3.87 0.75
N SER A 7 -5.08 4.87 -0.10
CA SER A 7 -4.01 5.77 -0.58
C SER A 7 -3.29 6.48 0.57
N ALA A 8 -4.01 6.91 1.62
CA ALA A 8 -3.40 7.59 2.76
C ALA A 8 -2.51 6.66 3.60
N PHE A 9 -2.85 5.37 3.71
CA PHE A 9 -2.01 4.39 4.41
C PHE A 9 -0.78 3.97 3.58
N LEU A 10 -0.93 3.86 2.25
CA LEU A 10 0.18 3.58 1.33
C LEU A 10 1.12 4.78 1.11
N ALA A 11 0.63 6.00 1.32
CA ALA A 11 1.49 7.17 1.34
C ALA A 11 2.53 7.04 2.47
N GLY A 12 3.75 7.49 2.22
CA GLY A 12 4.83 7.45 3.22
C GLY A 12 4.49 8.18 4.53
N GLY A 13 5.40 8.08 5.49
CA GLY A 13 5.26 8.64 6.83
C GLY A 13 4.84 7.62 7.88
N GLU A 14 5.11 7.94 9.14
CA GLU A 14 4.98 7.01 10.26
C GLU A 14 3.52 6.85 10.71
N PHE A 15 3.14 5.62 11.08
CA PHE A 15 1.78 5.33 11.56
C PHE A 15 1.40 6.08 12.84
N LYS A 16 2.37 6.55 13.64
CA LYS A 16 2.09 7.38 14.83
C LYS A 16 1.28 8.64 14.48
N GLY A 17 1.53 9.23 13.31
CA GLY A 17 0.77 10.38 12.80
C GLY A 17 -0.60 10.02 12.22
N LYS A 18 -0.88 8.72 12.01
CA LYS A 18 -2.11 8.20 11.39
C LYS A 18 -2.97 7.40 12.37
N VAL A 19 -2.58 7.31 13.64
CA VAL A 19 -3.20 6.41 14.62
C VAL A 19 -4.70 6.64 14.83
N ASN A 20 -5.14 7.90 14.85
CA ASN A 20 -6.57 8.21 14.98
C ASN A 20 -7.33 7.89 13.69
N PHE A 21 -6.69 8.05 12.53
CA PHE A 21 -7.27 7.70 11.25
C PHE A 21 -7.43 6.18 11.09
N LEU A 22 -6.51 5.37 11.63
CA LEU A 22 -6.66 3.90 11.70
C LEU A 22 -7.97 3.52 12.39
N VAL A 23 -8.25 4.10 13.56
CA VAL A 23 -9.47 3.83 14.35
C VAL A 23 -10.74 4.26 13.59
N GLN A 24 -10.73 5.47 13.00
CA GLN A 24 -11.88 5.97 12.24
C GLN A 24 -12.15 5.14 10.98
N PHE A 25 -11.09 4.72 10.29
CA PHE A 25 -11.20 3.89 9.10
C PHE A 25 -11.68 2.48 9.45
N ALA A 26 -11.21 1.90 10.56
CA ALA A 26 -11.73 0.64 11.08
C ALA A 26 -13.24 0.70 11.33
N GLN A 27 -13.71 1.74 12.02
CA GLN A 27 -15.14 1.95 12.28
C GLN A 27 -15.95 2.09 10.98
N ALA A 28 -15.41 2.80 9.98
CA ALA A 28 -16.06 2.91 8.68
C ALA A 28 -16.16 1.56 7.96
N LEU A 29 -15.14 0.70 8.07
CA LEU A 29 -15.15 -0.66 7.51
C LEU A 29 -16.22 -1.54 8.16
N GLU A 30 -16.40 -1.45 9.47
CA GLU A 30 -17.47 -2.17 10.16
C GLU A 30 -18.85 -1.73 9.68
N ASN A 31 -19.07 -0.41 9.61
CA ASN A 31 -20.35 0.16 9.19
C ASN A 31 -20.72 -0.22 7.75
N MET A 32 -19.73 -0.54 6.90
CA MET A 32 -19.96 -1.00 5.53
C MET A 32 -20.38 -2.49 5.48
N GLY A 33 -20.04 -3.29 6.49
CA GLY A 33 -20.22 -4.74 6.51
C GLY A 33 -19.30 -5.50 5.54
N GLY A 34 -18.97 -6.75 5.86
CA GLY A 34 -18.14 -7.64 5.03
C GLY A 34 -16.64 -7.34 5.06
N TYR A 35 -16.20 -6.46 5.95
CA TYR A 35 -14.78 -6.09 6.16
C TYR A 35 -14.34 -6.28 7.62
N GLU A 36 -15.02 -7.11 8.39
CA GLU A 36 -14.85 -7.27 9.83
C GLU A 36 -13.39 -7.60 10.18
N LYS A 37 -12.78 -8.52 9.43
CA LYS A 37 -11.36 -8.89 9.62
C LYS A 37 -10.41 -7.70 9.35
N MET A 38 -10.73 -6.88 8.35
CA MET A 38 -9.90 -5.71 8.04
C MET A 38 -10.11 -4.61 9.08
N ALA A 39 -11.34 -4.38 9.55
CA ALA A 39 -11.58 -3.48 10.67
C ALA A 39 -10.79 -3.89 11.91
N TYR A 40 -10.83 -5.18 12.27
CA TYR A 40 -10.02 -5.75 13.34
C TYR A 40 -8.52 -5.47 13.17
N TYR A 41 -7.96 -5.72 11.98
CA TYR A 41 -6.55 -5.46 11.70
C TYR A 41 -6.17 -3.98 11.86
N HIS A 42 -7.05 -3.05 11.48
CA HIS A 42 -6.80 -1.62 11.69
C HIS A 42 -6.85 -1.23 13.18
N TYR A 43 -7.77 -1.80 13.96
CA TYR A 43 -7.81 -1.60 15.41
C TYR A 43 -6.56 -2.18 16.10
N LEU A 44 -6.12 -3.38 15.72
CA LEU A 44 -4.87 -3.97 16.19
C LEU A 44 -3.68 -3.06 15.90
N LEU A 45 -3.53 -2.60 14.66
CA LEU A 45 -2.42 -1.72 14.30
C LEU A 45 -2.48 -0.40 15.09
N ALA A 46 -3.67 0.15 15.34
CA ALA A 46 -3.82 1.36 16.15
C ALA A 46 -3.41 1.13 17.61
N ARG A 47 -3.77 -0.01 18.20
CA ARG A 47 -3.38 -0.41 19.56
C ARG A 47 -1.86 -0.57 19.65
N ASP A 48 -1.28 -1.32 18.72
CA ASP A 48 0.14 -1.62 18.65
C ASP A 48 0.98 -0.34 18.50
N VAL A 49 0.59 0.56 17.60
CA VAL A 49 1.26 1.86 17.44
C VAL A 49 1.25 2.66 18.74
N ARG A 50 0.16 2.63 19.52
CA ARG A 50 0.15 3.31 20.83
C ARG A 50 1.09 2.65 21.83
N GLN A 51 1.13 1.32 21.85
CA GLN A 51 2.04 0.56 22.73
C GLN A 51 3.51 0.82 22.37
N ASP A 52 3.84 0.78 21.08
CA ASP A 52 5.19 1.05 20.55
C ASP A 52 5.67 2.49 20.89
N GLN A 53 4.74 3.43 21.05
CA GLN A 53 5.03 4.81 21.45
C GLN A 53 4.93 5.05 22.96
N HIS A 54 4.68 4.01 23.76
CA HIS A 54 4.40 4.10 25.20
C HIS A 54 3.25 5.07 25.56
N TRP A 55 2.28 5.21 24.66
CA TRP A 55 1.08 6.02 24.89
C TRP A 55 -0.01 5.20 25.55
N LYS A 56 -0.86 5.89 26.32
CA LYS A 56 -2.07 5.27 26.89
C LYS A 56 -2.95 4.70 25.77
N VAL A 57 -3.23 3.40 25.86
CA VAL A 57 -4.26 2.74 25.07
C VAL A 57 -5.61 2.95 25.78
N LYS A 58 -6.59 3.53 25.09
CA LYS A 58 -7.92 3.75 25.65
C LYS A 58 -8.62 2.40 25.86
N ALA A 59 -9.36 2.26 26.95
CA ALA A 59 -10.13 1.03 27.26
C ALA A 59 -11.11 0.67 26.14
N GLU A 60 -11.71 1.68 25.49
CA GLU A 60 -12.59 1.50 24.32
C GLU A 60 -11.88 0.77 23.16
N LEU A 61 -10.62 1.12 22.88
CA LEU A 61 -9.85 0.48 21.80
C LEU A 61 -9.48 -0.96 22.17
N ILE A 62 -9.14 -1.21 23.44
CA ILE A 62 -8.87 -2.56 23.96
C ILE A 62 -10.12 -3.42 23.83
N ALA A 63 -11.23 -2.98 24.41
CA ALA A 63 -12.51 -3.69 24.35
C ALA A 63 -12.96 -3.92 22.90
N LYS A 64 -12.68 -2.97 21.99
CA LYS A 64 -12.99 -3.13 20.58
C LYS A 64 -12.17 -4.24 19.93
N VAL A 65 -10.86 -4.29 20.16
CA VAL A 65 -10.00 -5.39 19.69
C VAL A 65 -10.47 -6.73 20.25
N ASP A 66 -10.75 -6.78 21.55
CA ASP A 66 -11.17 -8.01 22.25
C ASP A 66 -12.57 -8.50 21.84
N SER A 67 -13.39 -7.63 21.25
CA SER A 67 -14.73 -7.99 20.76
C SER A 67 -14.72 -8.89 19.52
N TYR A 68 -13.59 -8.99 18.81
CA TYR A 68 -13.47 -9.82 17.62
C TYR A 68 -13.03 -11.25 17.95
N ALA A 69 -13.70 -12.23 17.35
CA ALA A 69 -13.34 -13.65 17.45
C ALA A 69 -12.23 -14.08 16.45
N PHE A 70 -11.38 -13.14 16.00
CA PHE A 70 -10.27 -13.43 15.10
C PHE A 70 -8.99 -13.66 15.91
N PRO A 71 -8.14 -14.63 15.51
CA PRO A 71 -6.83 -14.78 16.12
C PRO A 71 -5.96 -13.56 15.82
N GLU A 72 -5.21 -13.10 16.80
CA GLU A 72 -4.26 -12.00 16.62
C GLU A 72 -3.08 -12.48 15.75
N PRO A 73 -2.87 -11.88 14.56
CA PRO A 73 -1.72 -12.21 13.72
C PRO A 73 -0.42 -11.67 14.32
N ASN A 74 0.71 -12.27 13.96
CA ASN A 74 2.00 -11.61 14.22
C ASN A 74 2.12 -10.32 13.39
N ARG A 75 3.07 -9.46 13.75
CA ARG A 75 3.24 -8.14 13.12
C ARG A 75 3.44 -8.21 11.60
N ARG A 76 4.14 -9.23 11.09
CA ARG A 76 4.39 -9.37 9.64
C ARG A 76 3.06 -9.66 8.93
N ASP A 77 2.31 -10.65 9.40
CA ASP A 77 1.05 -11.07 8.77
C ASP A 77 -0.01 -9.96 8.87
N LEU A 78 -0.03 -9.20 9.96
CA LEU A 78 -0.86 -8.01 10.11
C LEU A 78 -0.57 -6.99 9.01
N MET A 79 0.71 -6.63 8.86
CA MET A 79 1.12 -5.60 7.90
C MET A 79 0.96 -6.07 6.46
N ASP A 80 1.28 -7.32 6.15
CA ASP A 80 1.11 -7.86 4.80
C ASP A 80 -0.38 -7.92 4.42
N GLY A 81 -1.26 -8.33 5.34
CA GLY A 81 -2.71 -8.34 5.10
C GLY A 81 -3.31 -6.94 4.92
N LEU A 82 -2.92 -5.98 5.76
CA LEU A 82 -3.33 -4.58 5.63
C LEU A 82 -2.82 -3.96 4.32
N HIS A 83 -1.56 -4.21 3.97
CA HIS A 83 -0.96 -3.70 2.75
C HIS A 83 -1.67 -4.21 1.49
N GLN A 84 -1.96 -5.52 1.42
CA GLN A 84 -2.74 -6.09 0.33
C GLN A 84 -4.14 -5.48 0.23
N PHE A 85 -4.80 -5.27 1.37
CA PHE A 85 -6.11 -4.63 1.41
C PHE A 85 -6.06 -3.18 0.89
N TRP A 86 -5.05 -2.41 1.29
CA TRP A 86 -4.87 -1.05 0.79
C TRP A 86 -4.55 -1.03 -0.70
N MET A 87 -3.67 -1.91 -1.20
CA MET A 87 -3.36 -2.01 -2.63
C MET A 87 -4.62 -2.31 -3.46
N ALA A 88 -5.40 -3.30 -3.04
CA ALA A 88 -6.67 -3.64 -3.68
C ALA A 88 -7.68 -2.48 -3.65
N GLY A 89 -7.75 -1.74 -2.54
CA GLY A 89 -8.63 -0.57 -2.40
C GLY A 89 -8.19 0.64 -3.24
N LYS A 90 -6.88 0.93 -3.30
CA LYS A 90 -6.31 2.07 -4.04
C LYS A 90 -6.49 1.91 -5.55
N HIS A 91 -6.25 0.69 -6.03
CA HIS A 91 -6.23 0.35 -7.46
C HIS A 91 -7.44 -0.47 -7.92
N ALA A 92 -8.55 -0.44 -7.17
CA ALA A 92 -9.79 -1.11 -7.56
C ALA A 92 -10.20 -0.69 -8.99
N GLY A 93 -10.37 -1.68 -9.88
CA GLY A 93 -10.72 -1.48 -11.29
C GLY A 93 -9.55 -1.08 -12.20
N GLN A 94 -8.32 -1.01 -11.69
CA GLN A 94 -7.12 -0.77 -12.50
C GLN A 94 -6.42 -2.09 -12.84
N THR A 95 -5.74 -2.11 -13.98
CA THR A 95 -4.90 -3.23 -14.39
C THR A 95 -3.57 -3.21 -13.65
N CYS A 96 -3.20 -4.35 -13.06
CA CYS A 96 -1.85 -4.57 -12.54
C CYS A 96 -0.97 -5.09 -13.67
N HIS A 97 0.10 -4.36 -13.98
CA HIS A 97 1.04 -4.71 -15.04
C HIS A 97 2.22 -5.50 -14.48
N LYS A 98 2.85 -6.31 -15.33
CA LYS A 98 4.11 -7.02 -15.03
C LYS A 98 5.20 -6.52 -15.94
N GLY A 99 6.39 -6.30 -15.39
CA GLY A 99 7.52 -5.79 -16.15
C GLY A 99 8.86 -6.04 -15.48
N ARG A 100 9.87 -5.31 -15.94
CA ARG A 100 11.20 -5.29 -15.34
C ARG A 100 11.75 -3.87 -15.29
N ILE A 101 12.56 -3.56 -14.29
CA ILE A 101 13.35 -2.34 -14.27
C ILE A 101 14.34 -2.42 -15.44
N GLU A 102 14.22 -1.48 -16.38
CA GLU A 102 15.06 -1.44 -17.59
C GLU A 102 16.34 -0.64 -17.34
N ARG A 103 16.22 0.52 -16.70
CA ARG A 103 17.36 1.36 -16.36
C ARG A 103 17.13 2.18 -15.11
N ILE A 104 18.20 2.42 -14.35
CA ILE A 104 18.21 3.41 -13.27
C ILE A 104 18.93 4.67 -13.77
N LEU A 105 18.31 5.83 -13.58
CA LEU A 105 18.89 7.10 -14.01
C LEU A 105 20.07 7.53 -13.11
N PRO A 106 21.00 8.35 -13.63
CA PRO A 106 22.06 8.94 -12.82
C PRO A 106 21.49 9.60 -11.55
N GLY A 107 22.10 9.29 -10.41
CA GLY A 107 21.64 9.75 -9.10
C GLY A 107 20.59 8.86 -8.41
N GLY A 108 20.10 7.79 -9.06
CA GLY A 108 19.37 6.71 -8.39
C GLY A 108 17.99 7.07 -7.82
N LYS A 109 17.44 8.24 -8.16
CA LYS A 109 16.13 8.71 -7.67
C LYS A 109 14.95 8.32 -8.57
N ALA A 110 15.25 7.86 -9.77
CA ALA A 110 14.26 7.53 -10.78
C ALA A 110 14.84 6.54 -11.80
N GLY A 111 13.97 5.97 -12.61
CA GLY A 111 14.33 5.01 -13.63
C GLY A 111 13.22 4.84 -14.64
N PHE A 112 13.40 3.85 -15.50
CA PHE A 112 12.38 3.38 -16.41
C PHE A 112 12.19 1.89 -16.24
N LEU A 113 10.94 1.45 -16.32
CA LEU A 113 10.58 0.05 -16.41
C LEU A 113 9.93 -0.23 -17.75
N LYS A 114 9.99 -1.49 -18.17
CA LYS A 114 9.40 -1.98 -19.41
C LYS A 114 8.43 -3.10 -19.08
N ASP A 115 7.22 -3.03 -19.61
CA ASP A 115 6.26 -4.13 -19.49
C ASP A 115 6.61 -5.29 -20.45
N ARG A 116 5.73 -6.30 -20.51
CA ARG A 116 5.92 -7.45 -21.39
C ARG A 116 5.70 -7.14 -22.87
N GLU A 117 4.89 -6.13 -23.18
CA GLU A 117 4.55 -5.71 -24.55
C GLU A 117 5.63 -4.79 -25.14
N GLY A 118 6.51 -4.27 -24.28
CA GLY A 118 7.61 -3.41 -24.65
C GLY A 118 7.34 -1.92 -24.41
N SER A 119 6.21 -1.57 -23.80
CA SER A 119 5.90 -0.20 -23.39
C SER A 119 6.79 0.20 -22.22
N GLN A 120 7.32 1.42 -22.29
CA GLN A 120 8.23 1.97 -21.29
C GLN A 120 7.52 2.98 -20.39
N TYR A 121 7.78 2.90 -19.09
CA TYR A 121 7.16 3.77 -18.09
C TYR A 121 8.23 4.39 -17.19
N TYR A 122 8.14 5.70 -16.97
CA TYR A 122 8.95 6.41 -15.98
C TYR A 122 8.52 6.01 -14.56
N PHE A 123 9.47 5.90 -13.63
CA PHE A 123 9.15 5.75 -12.21
C PHE A 123 10.12 6.52 -11.31
N ARG A 124 9.67 6.84 -10.09
CA ARG A 124 10.53 7.33 -9.00
C ARG A 124 10.89 6.18 -8.07
N THR A 125 12.09 6.15 -7.52
CA THR A 125 12.48 5.08 -6.58
C THR A 125 11.65 5.10 -5.29
N SER A 126 11.04 6.24 -4.94
CA SER A 126 10.04 6.34 -3.86
C SER A 126 8.76 5.53 -4.12
N SER A 127 8.53 5.08 -5.35
CA SER A 127 7.40 4.22 -5.73
C SER A 127 7.74 2.73 -5.60
N LEU A 128 8.97 2.36 -5.24
CA LEU A 128 9.39 0.98 -5.01
C LEU A 128 9.02 0.54 -3.58
N TYR A 129 8.31 -0.58 -3.46
CA TYR A 129 7.99 -1.20 -2.18
C TYR A 129 8.63 -2.59 -2.09
N ARG A 130 9.60 -2.75 -1.18
CA ARG A 130 10.41 -3.98 -1.01
C ARG A 130 11.14 -4.44 -2.29
N VAL A 131 11.32 -3.56 -3.27
CA VAL A 131 12.08 -3.79 -4.51
C VAL A 131 13.41 -3.03 -4.44
N ARG A 132 14.50 -3.66 -4.85
CA ARG A 132 15.79 -2.96 -5.02
C ARG A 132 15.78 -2.17 -6.34
N PRO A 133 16.27 -0.92 -6.38
CA PRO A 133 16.39 -0.16 -7.61
C PRO A 133 17.54 -0.72 -8.46
N GLN A 134 17.33 -1.87 -9.10
CA GLN A 134 18.34 -2.60 -9.86
C GLN A 134 17.79 -3.01 -11.21
N GLU A 135 18.59 -2.84 -12.26
CA GLU A 135 18.23 -3.24 -13.63
C GLU A 135 18.02 -4.76 -13.71
N GLY A 136 17.00 -5.17 -14.47
CA GLY A 136 16.58 -6.56 -14.62
C GLY A 136 15.61 -7.06 -13.56
N GLU A 137 15.42 -6.33 -12.46
CA GLU A 137 14.51 -6.73 -11.37
C GLU A 137 13.06 -6.83 -11.88
N ARG A 138 12.40 -7.95 -11.59
CA ARG A 138 11.02 -8.21 -12.04
C ARG A 138 10.03 -7.63 -11.06
N VAL A 139 9.07 -6.87 -11.59
CA VAL A 139 8.11 -6.13 -10.77
C VAL A 139 6.67 -6.23 -11.29
N THR A 140 5.73 -6.02 -10.37
CA THR A 140 4.36 -5.61 -10.67
C THR A 140 4.20 -4.12 -10.40
N PHE A 141 3.32 -3.45 -11.14
CA PHE A 141 3.10 -2.02 -10.99
C PHE A 141 1.72 -1.60 -11.52
N TYR A 142 1.31 -0.39 -11.15
CA TYR A 142 0.14 0.29 -11.72
C TYR A 142 0.57 1.51 -12.51
N VAL A 143 -0.28 1.96 -13.43
CA VAL A 143 -0.03 3.13 -14.27
C VAL A 143 -0.92 4.28 -13.83
N GLU A 144 -0.31 5.43 -13.61
CA GLU A 144 -1.01 6.70 -13.37
C GLU A 144 -0.65 7.72 -14.45
N ASP A 145 -1.63 8.54 -14.82
CA ASP A 145 -1.40 9.73 -15.63
C ASP A 145 -0.65 10.78 -14.79
N PHE A 146 0.32 11.43 -15.40
CA PHE A 146 0.94 12.62 -14.85
C PHE A 146 1.08 13.70 -15.91
N PHE A 147 0.82 14.94 -15.49
CA PHE A 147 0.98 16.11 -16.33
C PHE A 147 2.40 16.65 -16.16
N GLU A 148 3.20 16.56 -17.21
CA GLU A 148 4.41 17.38 -17.31
C GLU A 148 4.00 18.79 -17.71
N THR A 149 4.47 19.78 -16.94
CA THR A 149 4.23 21.19 -17.23
C THR A 149 4.74 21.49 -18.64
N GLY A 150 3.85 21.93 -19.55
CA GLY A 150 4.19 22.25 -20.94
C GLY A 150 4.00 21.15 -21.97
N LYS A 151 3.41 19.99 -21.63
CA LYS A 151 3.00 18.97 -22.62
C LYS A 151 1.47 18.82 -22.69
N GLU A 152 0.95 18.75 -23.91
CA GLU A 152 -0.50 18.61 -24.18
C GLU A 152 -1.04 17.20 -23.89
N LYS A 153 -0.18 16.17 -23.91
CA LYS A 153 -0.58 14.79 -23.64
C LYS A 153 -0.13 14.35 -22.24
N PRO A 154 -1.00 13.71 -21.45
CA PRO A 154 -0.59 13.11 -20.19
C PRO A 154 0.49 12.07 -20.46
N ALA A 155 1.57 12.13 -19.69
CA ALA A 155 2.58 11.09 -19.68
C ALA A 155 2.13 10.00 -18.69
N HIS A 156 2.53 8.75 -18.94
CA HIS A 156 2.23 7.63 -18.06
C HIS A 156 3.44 7.30 -17.20
N ARG A 157 3.22 7.14 -15.90
CA ARG A 157 4.26 6.69 -14.96
C ARG A 157 3.83 5.41 -14.26
N ALA A 158 4.81 4.61 -13.88
CA ALA A 158 4.60 3.49 -13.00
C ALA A 158 4.62 3.94 -11.53
N VAL A 159 3.67 3.43 -10.77
CA VAL A 159 3.50 3.66 -9.33
C VAL A 159 3.24 2.34 -8.60
N ASP A 160 3.40 2.38 -7.28
CA ASP A 160 3.15 1.25 -6.37
C ASP A 160 3.79 -0.04 -6.89
N ILE A 161 5.11 0.03 -7.08
CA ILE A 161 5.92 -0.99 -7.73
C ILE A 161 6.36 -2.00 -6.68
N GLU A 162 5.96 -3.25 -6.88
CA GLU A 162 6.18 -4.36 -5.96
C GLU A 162 7.01 -5.47 -6.62
N PRO A 163 7.72 -6.31 -5.83
CA PRO A 163 8.37 -7.47 -6.41
C PRO A 163 7.30 -8.38 -7.02
N VAL A 164 7.64 -9.08 -8.11
CA VAL A 164 6.78 -10.18 -8.57
C VAL A 164 6.80 -11.25 -7.49
N LEU A 165 5.82 -11.22 -6.60
CA LEU A 165 5.55 -12.32 -5.70
C LEU A 165 5.19 -13.52 -6.57
N LEU A 166 5.93 -14.63 -6.43
CA LEU A 166 5.70 -15.89 -7.14
C LEU A 166 4.35 -16.57 -6.77
N TYR A 167 3.45 -15.84 -6.12
CA TYR A 167 2.15 -16.30 -5.66
C TYR A 167 1.02 -15.78 -6.56
N HIS A 168 1.16 -16.08 -7.85
CA HIS A 168 0.00 -16.49 -8.62
C HIS A 168 0.31 -17.89 -9.10
N LYS A 169 -0.03 -18.90 -8.28
CA LYS A 169 -0.36 -20.20 -8.86
C LYS A 169 -1.58 -19.93 -9.74
N SER A 170 -1.37 -20.13 -11.03
CA SER A 170 -2.39 -20.39 -12.04
C SER A 170 -3.52 -21.25 -11.49
#